data_AF-A0AAE2YRY3-F1
#
_entry.id   AF-A0AAE2YRY3-F1
#
_cell.length_a   1.000
_cell.length_b   1.000
_cell.length_c   1.000
_cell.angle_alpha   90.00
_cell.angle_beta   90.00
_cell.angle_gamma   90.00
#
_symmetry.space_group_name_H-M   'P 1'
#
loop_
_entity.id
_entity.type
_entity.pdbx_description
1 polymer ?
#
loop_
_entity_poly.entity_id
_entity_poly.type
_entity_poly.pdbx_seq_one_letter_code
_entity_poly.pdbx_strand_id
1 'polypeptide(L)'
;MRRAARVVEQVTNALDGCGVNVVADILRGHEPYITGEHYPPDDAQDATSGCRFYYHAHDADTDEHGHFHPFVPLRGKGNDEELIALPAISMDVWGRPRSLFTVNHWVTGGPWLSGPATLRAMRRFRMEQAYPSWLVNRWITAMYQLVRPHVERLLLERDAALQAAARRTSLAQVFSDREKPVVTWMPIDQTALAVELRNLCHLADQVGPIGGP
;
A
#
# COMPACT_ATOMS: atom_id res chain seq x y z
N MET A 1 -0.12 -6.69 -14.52
CA MET A 1 -1.35 -7.07 -13.79
C MET A 1 -1.45 -8.58 -13.57
N ARG A 2 -1.48 -9.46 -14.59
CA ARG A 2 -1.59 -10.93 -14.38
C ARG A 2 -0.56 -11.55 -13.42
N ARG A 3 0.73 -11.24 -13.60
CA ARG A 3 1.80 -11.70 -12.69
C ARG A 3 1.56 -11.22 -11.25
N ALA A 4 1.14 -9.98 -11.08
CA ALA A 4 0.86 -9.40 -9.77
C ALA A 4 -0.35 -10.09 -9.11
N ALA A 5 -1.43 -10.32 -9.86
CA ALA A 5 -2.60 -11.06 -9.39
C ALA A 5 -2.22 -12.46 -8.88
N ARG A 6 -1.42 -13.20 -9.64
CA ARG A 6 -0.91 -14.52 -9.21
C ARG A 6 -0.09 -14.44 -7.93
N VAL A 7 0.77 -13.43 -7.77
CA VAL A 7 1.57 -13.29 -6.55
C VAL A 7 0.67 -12.97 -5.34
N VAL A 8 -0.31 -12.07 -5.50
CA VAL A 8 -1.28 -11.77 -4.44
C VAL A 8 -2.03 -13.04 -4.04
N GLU A 9 -2.62 -13.76 -4.99
CA GLU A 9 -3.36 -14.99 -4.74
C GLU A 9 -2.49 -16.08 -4.10
N GLN A 10 -1.28 -16.31 -4.63
CA GLN A 10 -0.35 -17.31 -4.10
C GLN A 10 0.06 -17.01 -2.65
N VAL A 11 0.39 -15.75 -2.35
CA VAL A 11 0.78 -15.38 -0.98
C VAL A 11 -0.41 -15.47 -0.04
N THR A 12 -1.58 -14.94 -0.44
CA THR A 12 -2.81 -15.04 0.37
C THR A 12 -3.14 -16.51 0.67
N ASN A 13 -3.17 -17.38 -0.35
CA ASN A 13 -3.47 -18.80 -0.16
C ASN A 13 -2.41 -19.53 0.67
N ALA A 14 -1.13 -19.18 0.53
CA ALA A 14 -0.05 -19.80 1.31
C ALA A 14 -0.18 -19.46 2.80
N LEU A 15 -0.51 -18.20 3.11
CA LEU A 15 -0.75 -17.76 4.49
C LEU A 15 -2.03 -18.39 5.05
N ASP A 16 -3.13 -18.34 4.28
CA ASP A 16 -4.43 -18.92 4.68
C ASP A 16 -4.30 -20.43 4.94
N GLY A 17 -3.51 -21.15 4.13
CA GLY A 17 -3.22 -22.58 4.33
C GLY A 17 -2.46 -22.89 5.62
N CYS A 18 -1.82 -21.89 6.23
CA CYS A 18 -1.19 -21.97 7.54
C CYS A 18 -2.06 -21.38 8.66
N GLY A 19 -3.29 -20.97 8.38
CA GLY A 19 -4.20 -20.34 9.35
C GLY A 19 -3.77 -18.93 9.76
N VAL A 20 -2.96 -18.25 8.95
CA VAL A 20 -2.51 -16.86 9.18
C VAL A 20 -2.89 -15.98 7.99
N ASN A 21 -2.90 -14.67 8.16
CA ASN A 21 -3.08 -13.71 7.07
C ASN A 21 -1.89 -12.75 7.00
N VAL A 22 -1.90 -11.85 6.02
CA VAL A 22 -0.80 -10.89 5.79
C VAL A 22 -0.56 -9.98 7.00
N VAL A 23 -1.63 -9.59 7.72
CA VAL A 23 -1.54 -8.77 8.93
C VAL A 23 -0.95 -9.56 10.09
N ALA A 24 -1.40 -10.80 10.30
CA ALA A 24 -0.83 -11.67 11.33
C ALA A 24 0.64 -12.00 11.06
N ASP A 25 1.04 -12.13 9.78
CA ASP A 25 2.41 -12.43 9.40
C ASP A 25 3.36 -11.23 9.60
N ILE A 26 2.92 -9.99 9.34
CA ILE A 26 3.72 -8.79 9.60
C ILE A 26 3.83 -8.43 11.08
N LEU A 27 2.81 -8.79 11.88
CA LEU A 27 2.80 -8.57 13.33
C LEU A 27 3.45 -9.72 14.13
N ARG A 28 3.85 -10.81 13.46
CA ARG A 28 4.43 -11.98 14.12
C ARG A 28 5.69 -11.58 14.89
N GLY A 29 5.73 -11.94 16.18
CA GLY A 29 6.87 -11.64 17.05
C GLY A 29 6.80 -10.24 17.67
N HIS A 30 5.71 -9.52 17.44
CA HIS A 30 5.43 -8.21 18.02
C HIS A 30 4.24 -8.23 18.98
N GLU A 31 3.83 -9.40 19.47
CA GLU A 31 2.72 -9.54 20.40
C GLU A 31 3.14 -9.27 21.86
N PRO A 32 2.35 -8.49 22.64
CA PRO A 32 1.20 -7.71 22.18
C PRO A 32 1.66 -6.50 21.34
N TYR A 33 0.99 -6.25 20.22
CA TYR A 33 1.22 -5.03 19.45
C TYR A 33 0.52 -3.85 20.13
N ILE A 34 1.00 -2.65 19.86
CA ILE A 34 0.55 -1.40 20.45
C ILE A 34 -0.10 -0.57 19.33
N THR A 35 -1.31 -0.08 19.59
CA THR A 35 -2.03 0.79 18.66
C THR A 35 -1.18 2.01 18.28
N GLY A 36 -1.11 2.29 16.97
CA GLY A 36 -0.37 3.43 16.42
C GLY A 36 1.14 3.24 16.27
N GLU A 37 1.74 2.21 16.88
CA GLU A 37 3.15 1.88 16.68
C GLU A 37 3.41 1.27 15.30
N HIS A 38 4.64 1.43 14.82
CA HIS A 38 5.05 0.94 13.51
C HIS A 38 5.55 -0.50 13.59
N TYR A 39 5.14 -1.30 12.60
CA TYR A 39 5.55 -2.68 12.43
C TYR A 39 6.06 -2.94 11.01
N PRO A 40 7.27 -3.49 10.85
CA PRO A 40 8.24 -3.77 11.93
C PRO A 40 8.74 -2.46 12.59
N PRO A 41 9.35 -2.54 13.79
CA PRO A 41 10.12 -1.43 14.34
C PRO A 41 11.17 -0.98 13.31
N ASP A 42 11.37 0.34 13.19
CA ASP A 42 12.24 0.99 12.21
C ASP A 42 11.78 0.96 10.75
N ASP A 43 10.54 0.53 10.50
CA ASP A 43 9.93 0.35 9.18
C ASP A 43 10.64 -0.73 8.33
N ALA A 44 9.89 -1.41 7.46
CA ALA A 44 10.48 -2.28 6.47
C ALA A 44 11.18 -1.45 5.40
N GLN A 45 12.44 -1.76 5.07
CA GLN A 45 13.20 -1.10 4.02
C GLN A 45 13.79 -2.11 3.04
N ASP A 46 13.61 -1.88 1.74
CA ASP A 46 14.29 -2.64 0.69
C ASP A 46 15.67 -2.01 0.41
N ALA A 47 16.76 -2.72 0.75
CA ALA A 47 18.10 -2.15 0.61
C ALA A 47 18.53 -1.85 -0.84
N THR A 48 17.85 -2.40 -1.85
CA THR A 48 18.19 -2.17 -3.26
C THR A 48 17.48 -0.94 -3.81
N SER A 49 16.17 -0.85 -3.58
CA SER A 49 15.31 0.20 -4.10
C SER A 49 15.20 1.41 -3.19
N GLY A 50 15.50 1.23 -1.89
CA GLY A 50 15.25 2.18 -0.83
C GLY A 50 13.77 2.37 -0.49
N CYS A 51 12.85 1.62 -1.13
CA CYS A 51 11.43 1.67 -0.81
C CYS A 51 11.19 1.18 0.61
N ARG A 52 10.16 1.74 1.23
CA ARG A 52 9.81 1.42 2.61
C ARG A 52 8.34 1.15 2.77
N PHE A 53 7.98 0.48 3.84
CA PHE A 53 6.64 0.58 4.39
C PHE A 53 6.66 0.32 5.89
N TYR A 54 5.61 0.77 6.57
CA TYR A 54 5.24 0.23 7.86
C TYR A 54 3.77 -0.15 7.87
N TYR A 55 3.39 -0.99 8.82
CA TYR A 55 2.02 -1.25 9.21
C TYR A 55 1.80 -0.69 10.61
N HIS A 56 0.67 -0.04 10.88
CA HIS A 56 0.24 0.18 12.26
C HIS A 56 -1.17 -0.36 12.45
N ALA A 57 -1.45 -0.85 13.65
CA ALA A 57 -2.77 -1.32 14.05
C ALA A 57 -3.58 -0.21 14.74
N HIS A 58 -4.89 -0.31 14.66
CA HIS A 58 -5.87 0.49 15.39
C HIS A 58 -6.42 -0.29 16.58
N ASP A 59 -7.13 0.40 17.46
CA ASP A 59 -7.85 -0.24 18.57
C ASP A 59 -8.98 -1.14 18.04
N ALA A 60 -9.36 -2.15 18.82
CA ALA A 60 -10.34 -3.16 18.43
C ALA A 60 -11.77 -2.63 18.20
N ASP A 61 -12.04 -1.37 18.53
CA ASP A 61 -13.35 -0.73 18.37
C ASP A 61 -13.61 -0.21 16.95
N THR A 62 -12.66 -0.41 16.02
CA THR A 62 -12.80 -0.04 14.60
C THR A 62 -12.97 -1.26 13.70
N ASP A 63 -13.80 -1.15 12.66
CA ASP A 63 -13.86 -2.19 11.62
C ASP A 63 -12.60 -2.23 10.72
N GLU A 64 -11.66 -1.31 10.94
CA GLU A 64 -10.30 -1.31 10.39
C GLU A 64 -9.36 -1.91 11.45
N HIS A 65 -8.57 -2.92 11.08
CA HIS A 65 -7.52 -3.43 11.95
C HIS A 65 -6.31 -2.51 11.96
N GLY A 66 -6.03 -1.86 10.82
CA GLY A 66 -4.85 -1.04 10.62
C GLY A 66 -4.49 -0.98 9.15
N HIS A 67 -3.37 -0.35 8.81
CA HIS A 67 -3.03 -0.09 7.42
C HIS A 67 -1.54 0.01 7.12
N PHE A 68 -1.20 -0.35 5.88
CA PHE A 68 0.14 -0.22 5.32
C PHE A 68 0.37 1.17 4.75
N HIS A 69 1.46 1.82 5.16
CA HIS A 69 1.97 3.06 4.57
C HIS A 69 3.23 2.79 3.77
N PRO A 70 3.21 2.86 2.43
CA PRO A 70 4.38 2.63 1.62
C PRO A 70 5.00 3.93 1.10
N PHE A 71 6.30 3.88 0.91
CA PHE A 71 7.12 5.01 0.53
C PHE A 71 8.08 4.64 -0.60
N VAL A 72 8.32 5.60 -1.48
CA VAL A 72 9.35 5.49 -2.53
C VAL A 72 10.34 6.65 -2.40
N PRO A 73 11.66 6.39 -2.48
CA PRO A 73 12.65 7.46 -2.50
C PRO A 73 12.45 8.38 -3.70
N LEU A 74 12.54 9.69 -3.46
CA LEU A 74 12.54 10.70 -4.51
C LEU A 74 13.76 10.49 -5.43
N ARG A 75 14.93 10.19 -4.87
CA ARG A 75 16.19 9.92 -5.56
C ARG A 75 16.94 8.75 -4.93
N GLY A 76 17.61 7.93 -5.74
CA GLY A 76 18.53 6.89 -5.29
C GLY A 76 18.03 6.04 -4.11
N LYS A 77 18.95 5.69 -3.20
CA LYS A 77 18.62 5.22 -1.85
C LYS A 77 18.48 6.46 -0.96
N GLY A 78 17.34 7.14 -1.06
CA GLY A 78 17.07 8.38 -0.33
C GLY A 78 17.14 8.17 1.18
N ASN A 79 17.54 9.23 1.91
CA ASN A 79 17.32 9.31 3.35
C ASN A 79 15.82 9.50 3.63
N ASP A 80 15.42 9.42 4.90
CA ASP A 80 14.03 9.47 5.36
C ASP A 80 13.32 10.76 4.91
N GLU A 81 14.08 11.86 4.80
CA GLU A 81 13.61 13.17 4.36
C GLU A 81 13.27 13.25 2.85
N GLU A 82 13.64 12.24 2.07
CA GLU A 82 13.39 12.16 0.63
C GLU A 82 12.34 11.09 0.26
N LEU A 83 11.50 10.67 1.20
CA LEU A 83 10.47 9.66 0.97
C LEU A 83 9.14 10.26 0.49
N ILE A 84 8.66 9.77 -0.65
CA ILE A 84 7.32 10.10 -1.16
C ILE A 84 6.33 9.05 -0.66
N ALA A 85 5.33 9.48 0.10
CA ALA A 85 4.22 8.63 0.51
C ALA A 85 3.36 8.22 -0.70
N LEU A 86 3.05 6.93 -0.79
CA LEU A 86 2.05 6.38 -1.69
C LEU A 86 0.69 6.29 -0.96
N PRO A 87 -0.43 6.14 -1.67
CA PRO A 87 -1.70 5.87 -0.99
C PRO A 87 -1.61 4.62 -0.14
N ALA A 88 -2.09 4.65 1.09
CA ALA A 88 -2.06 3.53 2.04
C ALA A 88 -3.09 2.43 1.69
N ILE A 89 -2.86 1.21 2.17
CA ILE A 89 -3.81 0.09 2.09
C ILE A 89 -4.37 -0.20 3.48
N SER A 90 -5.67 0.03 3.65
CA SER A 90 -6.42 -0.34 4.85
C SER A 90 -6.77 -1.82 4.86
N MET A 91 -6.68 -2.43 6.03
CA MET A 91 -6.96 -3.85 6.28
C MET A 91 -8.13 -3.98 7.26
N ASP A 92 -9.07 -4.86 6.97
CA ASP A 92 -10.15 -5.20 7.91
C ASP A 92 -9.66 -6.13 9.03
N VAL A 93 -10.55 -6.40 9.99
CA VAL A 93 -10.30 -7.31 11.14
C VAL A 93 -9.98 -8.76 10.74
N TRP A 94 -10.17 -9.13 9.48
CA TRP A 94 -9.83 -10.46 8.93
C TRP A 94 -8.52 -10.45 8.15
N GLY A 95 -7.80 -9.32 8.13
CA GLY A 95 -6.54 -9.14 7.40
C GLY A 95 -6.71 -9.04 5.89
N ARG A 96 -7.88 -8.59 5.41
CA ARG A 96 -8.18 -8.39 3.98
C ARG A 96 -8.14 -6.90 3.61
N PRO A 97 -7.69 -6.55 2.39
CA PRO A 97 -7.76 -5.17 1.91
C PRO A 97 -9.20 -4.63 1.93
N ARG A 98 -9.38 -3.47 2.56
CA ARG A 98 -10.66 -2.77 2.73
C ARG A 98 -10.76 -1.53 1.85
N SER A 99 -9.69 -0.74 1.77
CA SER A 99 -9.69 0.52 1.05
C SER A 99 -8.28 1.02 0.74
N LEU A 100 -8.19 1.94 -0.20
CA LEU A 100 -7.02 2.78 -0.44
C LEU A 100 -7.32 4.21 0.03
N PHE A 101 -6.33 4.90 0.58
CA PHE A 101 -6.50 6.32 0.92
C PHE A 101 -5.20 7.10 0.80
N THR A 102 -5.31 8.41 0.59
CA THR A 102 -4.17 9.33 0.64
C THR A 102 -4.24 10.14 1.93
N VAL A 103 -3.07 10.39 2.50
CA VAL A 103 -2.94 11.21 3.70
C VAL A 103 -2.50 12.63 3.37
N ASN A 104 -2.76 13.54 4.29
CA ASN A 104 -2.31 14.92 4.21
C ASN A 104 -0.80 15.01 4.48
N HIS A 105 -0.16 16.06 3.99
CA HIS A 105 1.29 16.23 4.05
C HIS A 105 1.83 16.19 5.48
N TRP A 106 1.14 16.77 6.46
CA TRP A 106 1.60 16.72 7.85
C TRP A 106 1.68 15.30 8.44
N VAL A 107 0.95 14.32 7.90
CA VAL A 107 0.90 12.95 8.43
C VAL A 107 2.22 12.22 8.16
N THR A 108 2.75 12.35 6.95
CA THR A 108 3.97 11.63 6.52
C THR A 108 5.17 12.55 6.32
N GLY A 109 4.96 13.85 6.23
CA GLY A 109 6.00 14.82 5.87
C GLY A 109 6.60 14.52 4.50
N GLY A 110 7.92 14.73 4.39
CA GLY A 110 8.69 14.46 3.19
C GLY A 110 8.35 15.37 2.00
N PRO A 111 8.89 15.08 0.81
CA PRO A 111 8.61 15.86 -0.39
C PRO A 111 7.21 15.56 -0.93
N TRP A 112 6.54 16.58 -1.45
CA TRP A 112 5.20 16.43 -2.05
C TRP A 112 5.28 16.44 -3.58
N LEU A 113 4.74 15.40 -4.22
CA LEU A 113 4.63 15.29 -5.68
C LEU A 113 3.18 15.38 -6.12
N SER A 114 2.95 15.92 -7.32
CA SER A 114 1.64 15.82 -7.99
C SER A 114 1.26 14.37 -8.25
N GLY A 115 -0.03 14.07 -8.38
CA GLY A 115 -0.55 12.74 -8.62
C GLY A 115 0.14 12.02 -9.78
N PRO A 116 0.29 12.65 -10.97
CA PRO A 116 1.04 12.06 -12.07
C PRO A 116 2.52 11.78 -11.75
N ALA A 117 3.17 12.63 -10.94
CA ALA A 117 4.56 12.42 -10.54
C ALA A 117 4.70 11.32 -9.48
N THR A 118 3.80 11.25 -8.49
CA THR A 118 3.70 10.16 -7.51
C THR A 118 3.43 8.83 -8.22
N LEU A 119 2.52 8.79 -9.19
CA LEU A 119 2.23 7.57 -9.96
C LEU A 119 3.45 7.09 -10.78
N ARG A 120 4.24 8.01 -11.34
CA ARG A 120 5.52 7.66 -11.99
C ARG A 120 6.52 7.11 -10.98
N ALA A 121 6.63 7.73 -9.81
CA ALA A 121 7.51 7.28 -8.73
C ALA A 121 7.13 5.87 -8.23
N MET A 122 5.83 5.59 -8.08
CA MET A 122 5.29 4.29 -7.67
C MET A 122 5.74 3.12 -8.56
N ARG A 123 6.06 3.36 -9.84
CA ARG A 123 6.60 2.30 -10.72
C ARG A 123 7.90 1.67 -10.21
N ARG A 124 8.59 2.35 -9.29
CA ARG A 124 9.82 1.88 -8.66
C ARG A 124 9.57 1.15 -7.33
N PHE A 125 8.34 1.20 -6.80
CA PHE A 125 7.98 0.55 -5.54
C PHE A 125 8.21 -0.95 -5.66
N ARG A 126 9.12 -1.47 -4.84
CA ARG A 126 9.43 -2.88 -4.73
C ARG A 126 10.03 -3.20 -3.35
N MET A 127 9.51 -4.25 -2.75
CA MET A 127 10.02 -4.88 -1.53
C MET A 127 10.38 -6.31 -1.89
N GLU A 128 11.67 -6.63 -1.98
CA GLU A 128 12.14 -7.94 -2.44
C GLU A 128 12.92 -8.71 -1.36
N GLN A 129 13.17 -8.07 -0.21
CA GLN A 129 13.95 -8.66 0.87
C GLN A 129 13.17 -9.70 1.67
N ALA A 130 13.90 -10.52 2.43
CA ALA A 130 13.31 -11.53 3.30
C ALA A 130 12.73 -10.94 4.59
N TYR A 131 13.34 -9.87 5.10
CA TYR A 131 12.88 -9.13 6.27
C TYR A 131 11.89 -8.02 5.86
N PRO A 132 10.86 -7.72 6.66
CA PRO A 132 10.42 -8.43 7.87
C PRO A 132 9.72 -9.76 7.58
N SER A 133 9.05 -9.85 6.43
CA SER A 133 8.51 -11.10 5.89
C SER A 133 8.61 -11.08 4.37
N TRP A 134 9.21 -12.13 3.82
CA TRP A 134 9.33 -12.31 2.38
C TRP A 134 7.95 -12.40 1.70
N LEU A 135 6.97 -13.02 2.38
CA LEU A 135 5.61 -13.15 1.88
C LEU A 135 4.92 -11.78 1.86
N VAL A 136 4.96 -11.03 2.96
CA VAL A 136 4.36 -9.69 3.05
C VAL A 136 5.01 -8.73 2.03
N ASN A 137 6.33 -8.74 1.92
CA ASN A 137 7.07 -7.91 0.95
C ASN A 137 6.65 -8.18 -0.50
N ARG A 138 6.53 -9.46 -0.86
CA ARG A 138 6.04 -9.86 -2.19
C ARG A 138 4.58 -9.48 -2.40
N TRP A 139 3.75 -9.69 -1.39
CA TRP A 139 2.33 -9.35 -1.43
C TRP A 139 2.12 -7.86 -1.64
N ILE A 140 2.73 -6.99 -0.82
CA ILE A 140 2.52 -5.54 -0.92
C ILE A 140 3.04 -5.00 -2.25
N THR A 141 4.19 -5.49 -2.72
CA THR A 141 4.73 -5.13 -4.04
C THR A 141 3.75 -5.49 -5.16
N ALA A 142 3.17 -6.70 -5.12
CA ALA A 142 2.21 -7.15 -6.10
C ALA A 142 0.87 -6.41 -5.98
N MET A 143 0.41 -6.09 -4.77
CA MET A 143 -0.79 -5.29 -4.54
C MET A 143 -0.70 -3.94 -5.22
N TYR A 144 0.38 -3.17 -5.05
CA TYR A 144 0.53 -1.87 -5.74
C TYR A 144 0.59 -1.97 -7.27
N GLN A 145 1.07 -3.10 -7.81
CA GLN A 145 1.00 -3.35 -9.25
C GLN A 145 -0.42 -3.67 -9.72
N LEU A 146 -1.21 -4.34 -8.89
CA LEU A 146 -2.60 -4.71 -9.18
C LEU A 146 -3.52 -3.50 -9.07
N VAL A 147 -3.41 -2.73 -7.98
CA VAL A 147 -4.29 -1.58 -7.68
C VAL A 147 -3.83 -0.28 -8.34
N ARG A 148 -2.83 -0.32 -9.22
CA ARG A 148 -2.31 0.86 -9.93
C ARG A 148 -3.41 1.76 -10.54
N PRO A 149 -4.45 1.24 -11.23
CA PRO A 149 -5.52 2.09 -11.77
C PRO A 149 -6.31 2.84 -10.68
N HIS A 150 -6.52 2.20 -9.53
CA HIS A 150 -7.19 2.80 -8.38
C HIS A 150 -6.32 3.90 -7.76
N VAL A 151 -5.02 3.64 -7.60
CA VAL A 151 -4.04 4.64 -7.14
C VAL A 151 -3.98 5.85 -8.07
N GLU A 152 -3.98 5.64 -9.39
CA GLU A 152 -4.00 6.72 -10.37
C GLU A 152 -5.21 7.63 -10.19
N ARG A 153 -6.42 7.05 -10.10
CA ARG A 153 -7.65 7.80 -9.84
C ARG A 153 -7.59 8.55 -8.50
N LEU A 154 -7.19 7.85 -7.43
CA LEU A 154 -7.15 8.40 -6.08
C LEU A 154 -6.18 9.59 -5.95
N LEU A 155 -5.05 9.54 -6.66
CA LEU A 155 -4.05 10.61 -6.69
C LEU A 155 -4.55 11.84 -7.48
N LEU A 156 -5.30 11.65 -8.56
CA LEU A 156 -5.95 12.75 -9.28
C LEU A 156 -7.01 13.42 -8.41
N GLU A 157 -7.84 12.63 -7.74
CA GLU A 157 -8.83 13.12 -6.78
C GLU A 157 -8.17 13.87 -5.61
N ARG A 158 -7.03 13.37 -5.11
CA ARG A 158 -6.24 14.02 -4.04
C ARG A 158 -5.80 15.42 -4.46
N ASP A 159 -5.20 15.55 -5.63
CA ASP A 159 -4.73 16.84 -6.12
C ASP A 159 -5.90 17.83 -6.29
N ALA A 160 -7.03 17.36 -6.84
CA ALA A 160 -8.23 18.18 -7.00
C ALA A 160 -8.81 18.62 -5.65
N ALA A 161 -8.86 17.71 -4.66
CA ALA A 161 -9.37 17.99 -3.32
C ALA A 161 -8.52 19.05 -2.59
N LEU A 162 -7.20 18.95 -2.67
CA LEU A 162 -6.27 19.91 -2.06
C LEU A 162 -6.40 21.30 -2.70
N GLN A 163 -6.50 21.38 -4.03
CA GLN A 163 -6.71 22.65 -4.73
C GLN A 163 -8.09 23.25 -4.40
N ALA A 164 -9.12 22.43 -4.29
CA ALA A 164 -10.46 22.89 -3.89
C ALA A 164 -10.45 23.45 -2.46
N ALA A 165 -9.80 22.76 -1.52
CA ALA A 165 -9.65 23.20 -0.14
C ALA A 165 -8.86 24.52 -0.05
N ALA A 166 -7.85 24.70 -0.88
CA ALA A 166 -7.03 25.91 -0.94
C ALA A 166 -7.73 27.11 -1.59
N ARG A 167 -8.98 27.01 -2.09
CA ARG A 167 -9.67 28.17 -2.70
C ARG A 167 -9.93 29.32 -1.73
N ARG A 168 -10.06 29.01 -0.43
CA ARG A 168 -10.39 29.99 0.63
C ARG A 168 -9.23 30.22 1.60
N THR A 169 -8.05 29.70 1.29
CA THR A 169 -6.88 29.68 2.18
C THR A 169 -5.61 29.46 1.34
N SER A 170 -4.48 29.10 1.93
CA SER A 170 -3.28 28.68 1.18
C SER A 170 -3.10 27.16 1.17
N LEU A 171 -2.42 26.61 0.16
CA LEU A 171 -2.02 25.19 0.15
C LEU A 171 -1.18 24.81 1.37
N ALA A 172 -0.33 25.73 1.86
CA ALA A 172 0.49 25.51 3.05
C ALA A 172 -0.38 25.28 4.31
N GLN A 173 -1.48 26.04 4.44
CA GLN A 173 -2.45 25.85 5.53
C GLN A 173 -3.21 24.54 5.38
N VAL A 174 -3.61 24.16 4.16
CA VAL A 174 -4.23 22.85 3.90
C VAL A 174 -3.29 21.70 4.26
N PHE A 175 -2.00 21.82 3.89
CA PHE A 175 -0.98 20.80 4.18
C PHE A 175 -0.69 20.65 5.68
N SER A 176 -0.97 21.70 6.46
CA SER A 176 -0.77 21.72 7.91
C SER A 176 -2.06 21.49 8.71
N ASP A 177 -3.18 21.19 8.03
CA ASP A 177 -4.50 21.01 8.65
C ASP A 177 -4.60 19.65 9.36
N ARG A 178 -4.39 19.66 10.68
CA ARG A 178 -4.44 18.46 11.54
C ARG A 178 -5.83 17.85 11.70
N GLU A 179 -6.89 18.59 11.39
CA GLU A 179 -8.25 18.07 11.41
C GLU A 179 -8.54 17.16 10.20
N LYS A 180 -7.66 17.17 9.19
CA LYS A 180 -7.80 16.39 7.96
C LYS A 180 -6.57 15.51 7.72
N PRO A 181 -6.43 14.39 8.45
CA PRO A 181 -5.35 13.43 8.22
C PRO A 181 -5.50 12.68 6.88
N VAL A 182 -6.73 12.43 6.44
CA VAL A 182 -7.05 11.74 5.17
C VAL A 182 -7.58 12.76 4.16
N VAL A 183 -7.06 12.72 2.93
CA VAL A 183 -7.44 13.64 1.84
C VAL A 183 -8.43 12.99 0.88
N THR A 184 -8.14 11.77 0.43
CA THR A 184 -9.07 10.97 -0.40
C THR A 184 -9.07 9.53 0.05
N TRP A 185 -10.20 8.85 -0.18
CA TRP A 185 -10.42 7.47 0.22
C TRP A 185 -11.25 6.75 -0.85
N MET A 186 -10.96 5.48 -1.08
CA MET A 186 -11.65 4.63 -2.05
C MET A 186 -11.80 3.20 -1.50
N PRO A 187 -13.01 2.63 -1.48
CA PRO A 187 -13.22 1.26 -1.03
C PRO A 187 -12.64 0.24 -2.02
N ILE A 188 -12.18 -0.88 -1.49
CA ILE A 188 -11.89 -2.09 -2.26
C ILE A 188 -13.05 -3.06 -2.05
N ASP A 189 -13.79 -3.36 -3.13
CA ASP A 189 -14.74 -4.45 -3.12
C ASP A 189 -13.98 -5.79 -3.12
N GLN A 190 -14.01 -6.48 -1.99
CA GLN A 190 -13.31 -7.75 -1.79
C GLN A 190 -13.82 -8.85 -2.73
N THR A 191 -15.12 -8.85 -3.04
CA THR A 191 -15.73 -9.84 -3.93
C THR A 191 -15.27 -9.59 -5.36
N ALA A 192 -15.33 -8.34 -5.80
CA ALA A 192 -14.83 -7.94 -7.12
C ALA A 192 -13.33 -8.20 -7.26
N LEU A 193 -12.54 -7.89 -6.23
CA LEU A 193 -11.10 -8.18 -6.20
C LEU A 193 -10.84 -9.68 -6.35
N ALA A 194 -11.55 -10.53 -5.60
CA ALA A 194 -11.38 -11.99 -5.69
C ALA A 194 -11.76 -12.53 -7.08
N VAL A 195 -12.84 -12.01 -7.69
CA VAL A 195 -13.23 -12.37 -9.06
C VAL A 195 -12.16 -11.95 -10.06
N GLU A 196 -11.65 -10.72 -9.95
CA GLU A 196 -10.62 -10.19 -10.85
C GLU A 196 -9.30 -10.98 -10.72
N LEU A 197 -8.89 -11.32 -9.49
CA LEU A 197 -7.74 -12.18 -9.25
C LEU A 197 -7.88 -13.52 -9.98
N ARG A 198 -9.00 -14.24 -9.77
CA ARG A 198 -9.27 -15.50 -10.46
C ARG A 198 -9.26 -15.35 -11.98
N ASN A 199 -9.90 -14.32 -12.52
CA ASN A 199 -9.94 -14.07 -13.96
C ASN A 199 -8.53 -13.84 -14.53
N LEU A 200 -7.71 -13.01 -13.86
CA LEU A 200 -6.34 -12.71 -14.27
C LEU A 200 -5.41 -13.92 -14.16
N CYS A 201 -5.66 -14.82 -13.21
CA CYS A 201 -4.94 -16.09 -13.05
C CYS A 201 -5.37 -17.13 -14.11
N HIS A 202 -6.67 -17.37 -14.28
CA HIS A 202 -7.21 -18.33 -15.25
C HIS A 202 -6.88 -17.99 -16.71
N LEU A 203 -6.96 -16.71 -17.11
CA LEU A 203 -6.56 -16.26 -18.45
C LEU A 203 -5.08 -16.50 -18.76
N ALA A 204 -4.30 -16.81 -17.74
CA ALA A 204 -2.88 -17.06 -17.84
C ALA A 204 -2.55 -18.54 -18.00
N ASP A 205 -3.43 -19.44 -17.54
CA ASP A 205 -3.30 -20.89 -17.71
C ASP A 205 -3.85 -21.37 -19.07
N GLN A 206 -4.73 -20.58 -19.71
CA GLN A 206 -5.21 -20.82 -21.07
C GLN A 206 -4.20 -20.43 -22.17
N VAL A 207 -3.19 -19.63 -21.83
CA VAL A 207 -2.03 -19.40 -22.69
C VAL A 207 -0.95 -20.38 -22.25
N GLY A 208 -1.13 -21.65 -22.61
CA GLY A 208 -0.10 -22.68 -22.47
C GLY A 208 1.21 -22.24 -23.14
N PRO A 209 2.35 -22.91 -22.87
CA PRO A 209 3.59 -22.58 -23.55
C PRO A 209 3.32 -22.62 -25.05
N ILE A 210 3.53 -21.49 -25.73
CA ILE A 210 3.64 -21.49 -27.18
C ILE A 210 4.80 -22.47 -27.44
N GLY A 211 4.50 -23.68 -27.94
CA GLY A 211 5.51 -24.73 -28.21
C GLY A 211 6.67 -24.14 -29.01
N GLY A 212 7.95 -24.41 -28.71
CA GLY A 212 8.60 -25.72 -28.58
C GLY A 212 8.88 -26.27 -29.99
N PRO A 213 9.96 -27.01 -30.28
CA PRO A 213 11.30 -27.12 -29.69
C PRO A 213 12.36 -26.22 -30.36
#